data_AF-A0A1M5YIS3-F1
#
_entry.id   AF-A0A1M5YIS3-F1
#
_cell.length_a   1.000
_cell.length_b   1.000
_cell.length_c   1.000
_cell.angle_alpha   90.00
_cell.angle_beta   90.00
_cell.angle_gamma   90.00
#
_symmetry.space_group_name_H-M   'P 1'
#
loop_
_entity.id
_entity.type
_entity.pdbx_description
1 polymer ?
#
loop_
_entity_poly.entity_id
_entity_poly.type
_entity_poly.pdbx_seq_one_letter_code
_entity_poly.pdbx_strand_id
1 'polypeptide(L)'
;MIDINTRCIVDILDSRDAKDVATWLKAYANLKVIVRDGSISFKAAIDISHPKAIQVNDRFHMLKNLIKALKKAIQRLIVGRIEIPLTSEEAKQRYMYLTELTRKRKNT
;
A
#
# COMPACT_ATOMS: atom_id res chain seq x y z
N MET A 1 1.69 6.82 19.78
CA MET A 1 1.00 5.54 20.03
C MET A 1 -0.48 5.78 20.21
N ILE A 2 -1.31 4.85 19.74
CA ILE A 2 -2.76 4.86 19.95
C ILE A 2 -3.12 3.56 20.66
N ASP A 3 -3.97 3.62 21.67
CA ASP A 3 -4.52 2.42 22.30
C ASP A 3 -5.53 1.77 21.36
N ILE A 4 -5.37 0.47 21.11
CA ILE A 4 -6.18 -0.24 20.10
C ILE A 4 -7.64 -0.40 20.52
N ASN A 5 -7.91 -0.48 21.82
CA ASN A 5 -9.24 -0.71 22.37
C ASN A 5 -10.02 0.60 22.46
N THR A 6 -9.40 1.63 23.03
CA THR A 6 -10.07 2.93 23.26
C THR A 6 -10.00 3.86 22.06
N ARG A 7 -9.06 3.62 21.13
CA ARG A 7 -8.76 4.50 19.98
C ARG A 7 -8.29 5.89 20.38
N CYS A 8 -7.86 6.07 21.63
CA CYS A 8 -7.28 7.32 22.10
C CYS A 8 -5.79 7.40 21.78
N ILE A 9 -5.32 8.60 21.47
CA ILE A 9 -3.89 8.89 21.38
C ILE A 9 -3.31 8.77 22.79
N VAL A 10 -2.31 7.91 22.93
CA VAL A 10 -1.55 7.78 24.19
C VAL A 10 -0.40 8.79 24.21
N ASP A 11 0.29 8.94 23.08
CA ASP A 11 1.41 9.86 22.96
C ASP A 11 1.77 10.12 21.49
N ILE A 12 2.53 11.18 21.21
CA ILE A 12 3.10 11.50 19.90
C ILE A 12 4.61 11.66 20.07
N LEU A 13 5.38 10.79 19.42
CA LEU A 13 6.83 10.85 19.43
C LEU A 13 7.33 11.60 18.20
N ASP A 14 8.20 12.59 18.40
CA ASP A 14 8.78 13.42 17.33
C ASP A 14 9.98 12.76 16.60
N SER A 15 10.12 11.44 16.75
CA SER A 15 11.15 10.66 16.09
C SER A 15 10.61 9.32 15.59
N ARG A 16 11.18 8.86 14.49
CA ARG A 16 10.94 7.52 13.92
C ARG A 16 12.17 6.62 13.99
N ASP A 17 13.25 7.09 14.61
CA ASP A 17 14.47 6.31 14.78
C ASP A 17 14.22 5.11 15.70
N ALA A 18 14.85 3.98 15.39
CA ALA A 18 14.61 2.74 16.12
C ALA A 18 15.05 2.84 17.59
N LYS A 19 16.11 3.57 17.92
CA LYS A 19 16.61 3.72 19.29
C LYS A 19 15.69 4.60 20.12
N ASP A 20 15.26 5.72 19.55
CA ASP A 20 14.34 6.65 20.23
C ASP A 20 13.01 5.97 20.52
N VAL A 21 12.46 5.28 19.52
CA VAL A 21 11.20 4.53 19.67
C VAL A 21 11.36 3.39 20.67
N ALA A 22 12.49 2.67 20.67
CA ALA A 22 12.73 1.59 21.63
C ALA A 22 12.79 2.13 23.07
N THR A 23 13.46 3.26 23.25
CA THR A 23 13.58 3.93 24.56
C THR A 23 12.21 4.37 25.05
N TRP A 24 11.42 4.99 24.17
CA TRP A 24 10.06 5.41 24.47
C TRP A 24 9.15 4.21 24.80
N LEU A 25 9.21 3.13 24.01
CA LEU A 25 8.41 1.93 24.25
C LEU A 25 8.69 1.31 25.62
N LYS A 26 9.95 1.30 26.08
CA LYS A 26 10.33 0.73 27.40
C LYS A 26 9.60 1.38 28.58
N ALA A 27 9.07 2.59 28.43
CA ALA A 27 8.21 3.20 29.45
C ALA A 27 6.88 2.44 29.68
N TYR A 28 6.49 1.57 28.75
CA TYR A 28 5.24 0.81 28.75
C TYR A 28 5.51 -0.72 28.82
N ALA A 29 6.06 -1.19 29.94
CA ALA A 29 6.47 -2.60 30.08
C ALA A 29 5.34 -3.65 29.95
N ASN A 30 4.08 -3.22 30.01
CA ASN A 30 2.89 -4.10 29.94
C ASN A 30 2.41 -4.39 28.51
N LEU A 31 3.09 -3.87 27.48
CA LEU A 31 2.70 -4.10 26.09
C LEU A 31 2.88 -5.56 25.67
N LYS A 32 1.77 -6.21 25.27
CA LYS A 32 1.75 -7.61 24.81
C LYS A 32 1.54 -7.74 23.30
N VAL A 33 0.79 -6.82 22.71
CA VAL A 33 0.46 -6.82 21.28
C VAL A 33 0.71 -5.42 20.74
N ILE A 34 1.45 -5.32 19.64
CA ILE A 34 1.76 -4.05 19.00
C ILE A 34 1.39 -4.14 17.52
N VAL A 35 0.49 -3.24 17.10
CA VAL A 35 0.10 -3.11 15.70
C VAL A 35 0.95 -2.02 15.03
N ARG A 36 1.59 -2.34 13.91
CA ARG A 36 2.51 -1.42 13.19
C ARG A 36 2.29 -1.41 11.67
N ASP A 37 2.81 -0.38 11.02
CA ASP A 37 2.68 -0.09 9.58
C ASP A 37 3.57 -0.96 8.65
N GLY A 38 4.19 -2.01 9.19
CA GLY A 38 5.15 -2.82 8.45
C GLY A 38 6.57 -2.24 8.43
N SER A 39 6.84 -1.07 9.02
CA SER A 39 8.18 -0.48 9.09
C SER A 39 9.20 -1.40 9.75
N ILE A 40 10.39 -1.48 9.14
CA ILE A 40 11.55 -2.21 9.65
C ILE A 40 12.13 -1.51 10.89
N SER A 41 12.14 -0.18 10.92
CA SER A 41 12.67 0.56 12.08
C SER A 41 11.83 0.32 13.33
N PHE A 42 10.50 0.35 13.18
CA PHE A 42 9.59 0.04 14.29
C PHE A 42 9.67 -1.43 14.70
N LYS A 43 9.82 -2.37 13.75
CA LYS A 43 10.09 -3.77 14.08
C LYS A 43 11.32 -3.90 14.98
N ALA A 44 12.45 -3.29 14.58
CA ALA A 44 13.68 -3.33 15.35
C ALA A 44 13.52 -2.69 16.73
N ALA A 45 12.83 -1.55 16.82
CA ALA A 45 12.56 -0.89 18.09
C ALA A 45 11.73 -1.76 19.05
N ILE A 46 10.72 -2.46 18.52
CA ILE A 46 9.89 -3.38 19.29
C ILE A 46 10.68 -4.62 19.70
N ASP A 47 11.47 -5.20 18.81
CA ASP A 47 12.32 -6.37 19.14
C ASP A 47 13.30 -6.04 20.29
N ILE A 48 13.83 -4.81 20.32
CA ILE A 48 14.73 -4.33 21.39
C ILE A 48 13.99 -4.07 22.71
N SER A 49 12.80 -3.47 22.66
CA SER A 49 12.07 -3.03 23.86
C SER A 49 11.17 -4.12 24.46
N HIS A 50 10.49 -4.88 23.61
CA HIS A 50 9.50 -5.91 23.95
C HIS A 50 9.68 -7.13 23.05
N PRO A 51 10.76 -7.92 23.21
CA PRO A 51 11.03 -9.08 22.36
C PRO A 51 9.94 -10.16 22.41
N LYS A 52 9.12 -10.17 23.46
CA LYS A 52 8.00 -11.10 23.65
C LYS A 52 6.65 -10.55 23.14
N ALA A 53 6.60 -9.29 22.70
CA ALA A 53 5.35 -8.71 22.19
C ALA A 53 5.01 -9.30 20.82
N ILE A 54 3.73 -9.63 20.63
CA ILE A 54 3.20 -10.07 19.34
C ILE A 54 3.10 -8.84 18.45
N GLN A 55 3.78 -8.89 17.30
CA GLN A 55 3.75 -7.82 16.31
C GLN A 55 2.77 -8.16 15.19
N VAL A 56 1.82 -7.26 14.96
CA VAL A 56 0.78 -7.41 13.93
C VAL A 56 0.89 -6.26 12.94
N ASN A 57 0.76 -6.54 11.64
CA ASN A 57 0.66 -5.48 10.65
C ASN A 57 -0.71 -4.81 10.72
N ASP A 58 -0.76 -3.49 10.57
CA ASP A 58 -2.04 -2.81 10.53
C ASP A 58 -2.88 -3.24 9.31
N ARG A 59 -4.20 -3.10 9.46
CA ARG A 59 -5.18 -3.57 8.47
C ARG A 59 -5.03 -2.86 7.12
N PHE A 60 -4.62 -1.59 7.13
CA PHE A 60 -4.43 -0.83 5.91
C PHE A 60 -3.28 -1.41 5.08
N HIS A 61 -2.14 -1.65 5.72
CA HIS A 61 -0.96 -2.22 5.07
C HIS A 61 -1.19 -3.66 4.63
N MET A 62 -1.92 -4.46 5.42
CA MET A 62 -2.32 -5.81 4.99
C MET A 62 -3.15 -5.78 3.70
N LEU A 63 -4.21 -4.97 3.66
CA LEU A 63 -5.09 -4.87 2.49
C LEU A 63 -4.35 -4.28 1.27
N LYS A 64 -3.60 -3.20 1.47
CA LYS A 64 -2.78 -2.56 0.42
C LYS A 64 -1.81 -3.55 -0.23
N ASN A 65 -1.12 -4.33 0.59
CA ASN A 65 -0.15 -5.31 0.10
C ASN A 65 -0.84 -6.47 -0.64
N LEU A 66 -1.97 -6.94 -0.14
CA LEU A 66 -2.79 -7.95 -0.81
C LEU A 66 -3.25 -7.46 -2.19
N ILE A 67 -3.85 -6.27 -2.28
CA ILE A 67 -4.32 -5.69 -3.56
C ILE A 67 -3.15 -5.52 -4.52
N LYS A 68 -1.98 -5.05 -4.05
CA LYS A 68 -0.78 -4.91 -4.87
C LYS A 68 -0.32 -6.26 -5.44
N ALA A 69 -0.34 -7.32 -4.64
CA ALA A 69 0.01 -8.66 -5.08
C ALA A 69 -1.00 -9.20 -6.11
N LEU A 70 -2.30 -9.05 -5.83
CA LEU A 70 -3.37 -9.47 -6.72
C LEU A 70 -3.29 -8.75 -8.07
N LYS A 71 -3.06 -7.43 -8.08
CA LYS A 71 -2.90 -6.65 -9.31
C LYS A 71 -1.78 -7.22 -10.19
N LYS A 72 -0.62 -7.55 -9.60
CA LYS A 72 0.49 -8.16 -10.33
C LYS A 72 0.14 -9.54 -10.88
N ALA A 73 -0.59 -10.35 -10.12
CA ALA A 73 -1.03 -11.67 -10.56
C ALA A 73 -2.00 -11.56 -11.75
N ILE A 74 -3.02 -10.72 -11.62
CA ILE A 74 -4.00 -10.46 -12.69
C ILE A 74 -3.31 -9.92 -13.95
N GLN A 75 -2.37 -8.98 -13.81
CA GLN A 75 -1.60 -8.44 -14.95
C GLN A 75 -0.79 -9.50 -15.71
N ARG A 76 -0.44 -10.63 -15.08
CA ARG A 76 0.24 -11.75 -15.75
C ARG A 76 -0.75 -12.67 -16.47
N LEU A 77 -1.98 -12.75 -16.00
CA LEU A 77 -3.02 -13.61 -16.57
C LEU A 77 -3.77 -12.92 -17.71
N ILE A 78 -4.03 -11.62 -17.58
CA ILE A 78 -4.72 -10.82 -18.60
C ILE A 78 -3.67 -10.31 -19.58
N VAL A 79 -3.75 -10.75 -20.83
CA VAL A 79 -2.95 -10.18 -21.93
C VAL A 79 -3.26 -8.69 -22.01
N GLY A 80 -2.24 -7.84 -21.85
CA GLY A 80 -2.39 -6.38 -21.75
C GLY A 80 -3.02 -5.69 -22.98
N ARG A 81 -3.35 -6.46 -24.02
CA ARG A 81 -4.07 -6.03 -25.21
C ARG A 81 -5.41 -6.74 -25.25
N ILE A 82 -6.44 -6.08 -24.74
CA ILE A 82 -7.83 -6.46 -24.99
C ILE A 82 -8.21 -5.74 -26.28
N GLU A 83 -8.32 -6.49 -27.39
CA GLU A 83 -8.91 -5.94 -28.61
C GLU A 83 -10.38 -5.68 -28.32
N ILE A 84 -10.78 -4.41 -28.36
CA ILE A 84 -12.19 -4.03 -28.29
C ILE A 84 -12.70 -4.14 -29.73
N PRO A 85 -13.52 -5.15 -30.07
CA PRO A 85 -14.02 -5.31 -31.42
C PRO A 85 -14.87 -4.09 -31.79
N LEU A 86 -14.68 -3.59 -33.02
CA LEU A 86 -15.53 -2.56 -33.60
C LEU A 86 -16.83 -3.23 -34.05
N THR A 87 -17.79 -3.29 -33.13
CA THR A 87 -19.04 -4.06 -33.29
C THR A 87 -20.10 -3.37 -34.14
N SER A 88 -19.99 -2.06 -34.39
CA SER A 88 -20.90 -1.30 -35.24
C SER A 88 -20.17 -0.50 -36.31
N GLU A 89 -20.87 -0.15 -37.39
CA GLU A 89 -20.31 0.67 -38.45
C GLU A 89 -19.99 2.09 -37.98
N GLU A 90 -20.79 2.66 -37.07
CA GLU A 90 -20.46 3.96 -36.47
C GLU A 90 -19.16 3.90 -35.67
N ALA A 91 -18.91 2.80 -34.94
CA ALA A 91 -17.68 2.59 -34.21
C ALA A 91 -16.47 2.49 -35.16
N LYS A 92 -16.62 1.80 -36.31
CA LYS A 92 -15.58 1.68 -37.33
C LYS A 92 -15.25 3.02 -37.98
N GLN A 93 -16.27 3.79 -38.36
CA GLN A 93 -16.09 5.12 -38.95
C GLN A 93 -15.41 6.08 -37.96
N ARG A 94 -15.85 6.07 -36.70
CA ARG A 94 -15.26 6.90 -35.64
C ARG A 94 -13.81 6.53 -35.37
N TYR A 95 -13.49 5.24 -35.37
CA TYR A 95 -12.10 4.76 -35.23
C TYR A 95 -11.23 5.30 -36.38
N MET A 96 -11.65 5.09 -37.63
CA MET A 96 -10.93 5.58 -38.82
C MET A 96 -10.63 7.08 -38.76
N TYR A 97 -11.65 7.90 -38.48
CA TYR A 97 -11.51 9.34 -38.31
C TYR A 97 -10.45 9.73 -37.27
N LEU A 98 -10.48 9.10 -36.09
CA LEU A 98 -9.53 9.37 -35.01
C LEU A 98 -8.10 8.96 -35.39
N THR A 99 -7.91 7.82 -36.07
CA THR A 99 -6.58 7.40 -36.55
C THR A 99 -5.99 8.36 -37.57
N GLU A 100 -6.81 8.88 -38.49
CA GLU A 100 -6.36 9.83 -39.51
C GLU A 100 -5.92 11.17 -38.92
N LEU A 101 -6.68 11.70 -37.95
CA LEU A 101 -6.31 12.91 -37.21
C LEU A 101 -4.97 12.77 -36.48
N THR A 102 -4.73 11.60 -35.91
CA THR A 102 -3.50 11.31 -35.15
C THR A 102 -2.29 11.20 -36.07
N ARG A 103 -2.45 10.67 -37.29
CA ARG A 103 -1.41 10.64 -38.33
C ARG A 103 -1.07 12.03 -38.86
N LYS A 104 -2.06 12.87 -39.14
CA LYS A 104 -1.83 14.25 -39.62
C LYS A 104 -1.03 15.09 -38.62
N ARG A 105 -1.29 14.95 -37.32
CA ARG A 105 -0.57 15.67 -36.25
C ARG A 105 0.90 15.28 -36.08
N LYS A 106 1.33 14.10 -36.54
CA LYS A 106 2.73 13.67 -36.44
C LYS A 106 3.59 14.10 -37.65
N ASN A 107 2.94 14.55 -38.72
CA ASN A 107 3.59 14.92 -39.99
C ASN A 107 3.61 16.46 -40.20
N THR A 108 3.31 17.23 -39.17
CA THR A 108 3.39 18.69 -39.06
C THR A 108 4.23 19.05 -37.86
#